data_AF-M2NDA6-F1
#
_entry.id   AF-M2NDA6-F1
#
_cell.length_a   1.000
_cell.length_b   1.000
_cell.length_c   1.000
_cell.angle_alpha   90.00
_cell.angle_beta   90.00
_cell.angle_gamma   90.00
#
_symmetry.space_group_name_H-M   'P 1'
#
loop_
_entity.id
_entity.type
_entity.pdbx_description
1 polymer ?
#
loop_
_entity_poly.entity_id
_entity_poly.type
_entity_poly.pdbx_seq_one_letter_code
_entity_poly.pdbx_strand_id
1 'polypeptide(L)'
;MLEQRMKVRPDHLSAIKSAVDTGFITFGGASLDEPLKEGEGPKINGSAMLARADTKEQVLEKLKEDVYYKTGVWDWEKVSESTLLRRSGRGLG
;
A
#
# COMPACT_ATOMS: atom_id res chain seq x y z
N MET A 1 5.21 -15.01 6.57
CA MET A 1 4.78 -13.71 6.01
C MET A 1 5.67 -12.56 6.45
N LEU A 2 5.86 -12.31 7.76
CA LEU A 2 6.71 -11.20 8.26
C LEU A 2 8.19 -11.35 7.87
N GLU A 3 8.78 -12.54 8.02
CA GLU A 3 10.18 -12.77 7.62
C GLU A 3 10.40 -12.47 6.12
N GLN A 4 9.57 -13.05 5.25
CA GLN A 4 9.61 -12.80 3.82
C GLN A 4 9.40 -11.31 3.49
N ARG A 5 8.43 -10.66 4.16
CA ARG A 5 8.20 -9.21 4.03
C ARG A 5 9.48 -8.43 4.28
N MET A 6 10.18 -8.73 5.38
CA MET A 6 11.40 -8.01 5.76
C MET A 6 12.54 -8.29 4.78
N LYS A 7 12.66 -9.52 4.29
CA LYS A 7 13.64 -9.92 3.28
C LYS A 7 13.50 -9.12 1.98
N VAL A 8 12.28 -8.97 1.46
CA VAL A 8 12.02 -8.27 0.18
C VAL A 8 11.58 -6.80 0.33
N ARG A 9 11.55 -6.27 1.57
CA ARG A 9 11.15 -4.88 1.83
C ARG A 9 12.00 -3.84 1.09
N PRO A 10 13.34 -3.98 0.98
CA PRO A 10 14.13 -3.01 0.21
C PRO A 10 13.68 -2.92 -1.25
N ASP A 11 13.36 -4.04 -1.88
CA ASP A 11 12.92 -4.10 -3.27
C ASP A 11 11.51 -3.49 -3.43
N HIS A 12 10.60 -3.79 -2.50
CA HIS A 12 9.27 -3.16 -2.44
C HIS A 12 9.37 -1.63 -2.36
N LEU A 13 10.19 -1.11 -1.43
CA LEU A 13 10.37 0.33 -1.24
C LEU A 13 11.10 1.00 -2.42
N SER A 14 11.98 0.29 -3.10
CA SER A 14 12.63 0.79 -4.33
C SER A 14 11.61 0.91 -5.47
N ALA A 15 10.81 -0.14 -5.69
CA ALA A 15 9.81 -0.19 -6.76
C ALA A 15 8.67 0.84 -6.58
N ILE A 16 8.24 1.08 -5.33
CA ILE A 16 7.14 2.01 -5.04
C ILE A 16 7.53 3.48 -5.23
N LYS A 17 8.83 3.81 -5.20
CA LYS A 17 9.31 5.20 -5.27
C LYS A 17 8.78 5.95 -6.49
N SER A 18 8.82 5.33 -7.67
CA SER A 18 8.29 5.93 -8.91
C SER A 18 6.78 6.19 -8.83
N ALA A 19 6.03 5.29 -8.21
CA ALA A 19 4.59 5.48 -7.99
C ALA A 19 4.28 6.62 -7.00
N VAL A 20 5.14 6.86 -6.03
CA VAL A 20 5.05 8.04 -5.14
C VAL A 20 5.40 9.32 -5.89
N ASP A 21 6.51 9.32 -6.63
CA ASP A 21 7.00 10.49 -7.38
C ASP A 21 5.98 10.96 -8.44
N THR A 22 5.26 10.03 -9.06
CA THR A 22 4.19 10.31 -10.05
C THR A 22 2.84 10.67 -9.42
N GLY A 23 2.70 10.54 -8.09
CA GLY A 23 1.46 10.76 -7.37
C GLY A 23 0.41 9.66 -7.55
N PHE A 24 0.80 8.51 -8.12
CA PHE A 24 -0.06 7.32 -8.19
C PHE A 24 -0.33 6.76 -6.80
N ILE A 25 0.68 6.69 -5.92
CA ILE A 25 0.52 6.38 -4.49
C ILE A 25 0.74 7.64 -3.69
N THR A 26 -0.27 8.07 -2.94
CA THR A 26 -0.23 9.31 -2.15
C THR A 26 -0.02 9.06 -0.66
N PHE A 27 -0.26 7.83 -0.21
CA PHE A 27 -0.06 7.39 1.17
C PHE A 27 0.17 5.88 1.20
N GLY A 28 1.03 5.39 2.08
CA GLY A 28 1.24 3.97 2.27
C GLY A 28 2.07 3.63 3.49
N GLY A 29 1.77 2.50 4.13
CA GLY A 29 2.50 2.03 5.31
C GLY A 29 2.14 0.61 5.73
N ALA A 30 2.89 0.08 6.69
CA ALA A 30 2.52 -1.15 7.38
C ALA A 30 1.33 -0.90 8.30
N SER A 31 0.29 -1.72 8.21
CA SER A 31 -0.74 -1.79 9.25
C SER A 31 -0.21 -2.63 10.42
N LEU A 32 -0.63 -2.27 11.63
CA LEU A 32 -0.16 -2.87 12.87
C LEU A 32 -1.34 -3.47 13.65
N ASP A 33 -1.07 -4.51 14.44
CA ASP A 33 -2.07 -5.07 15.36
C ASP A 33 -2.41 -4.11 16.51
N GLU A 34 -1.44 -3.31 16.92
CA GLU A 34 -1.58 -2.31 17.97
C GLU A 34 -0.71 -1.08 17.70
N PRO A 35 -1.00 0.08 18.32
CA PRO A 35 -0.12 1.23 18.27
C PRO A 35 1.31 0.91 18.73
N LEU A 36 2.27 1.69 18.22
CA LEU A 36 3.67 1.55 18.63
C LEU A 36 3.83 1.78 20.14
N LYS A 37 4.62 0.92 20.77
CA LYS A 37 5.05 1.07 22.17
C LYS A 37 6.54 1.39 22.19
N GLU A 38 6.94 2.22 23.13
CA GLU A 38 8.34 2.61 23.27
C GLU A 38 9.21 1.38 23.60
N GLY A 39 10.34 1.24 22.91
CA GLY A 39 11.24 0.09 23.07
C GLY A 39 10.80 -1.20 22.36
N GLU A 40 9.60 -1.25 21.79
CA GLU A 40 9.10 -2.41 21.02
C GLU A 40 9.11 -2.13 19.51
N GLY A 41 9.38 -3.18 18.72
CA GLY A 41 9.23 -3.12 17.26
C GLY A 41 7.76 -3.15 16.82
N PRO A 42 7.44 -2.67 15.60
CA PRO A 42 6.08 -2.69 15.07
C PRO A 42 5.55 -4.12 14.91
N LYS A 43 4.35 -4.39 15.44
CA LYS A 43 3.62 -5.66 15.23
C LYS A 43 2.85 -5.59 13.91
N ILE A 44 3.57 -5.77 12.82
CA ILE A 44 3.05 -5.63 11.45
C ILE A 44 2.08 -6.77 11.12
N ASN A 45 0.87 -6.42 10.70
CA ASN A 45 -0.15 -7.37 10.27
C ASN A 45 -0.57 -7.22 8.80
N GLY A 46 -0.15 -6.16 8.11
CA GLY A 46 -0.58 -5.92 6.73
C GLY A 46 -0.03 -4.63 6.15
N SER A 47 -0.67 -4.15 5.09
CA SER A 47 -0.32 -2.89 4.43
C SER A 47 -1.58 -2.10 4.15
N ALA A 48 -1.51 -0.77 4.29
CA ALA A 48 -2.57 0.14 3.91
C ALA A 48 -1.99 1.17 2.94
N MET A 49 -2.70 1.43 1.85
CA MET A 49 -2.23 2.30 0.77
C MET A 49 -3.39 3.11 0.20
N LEU A 50 -3.09 4.33 -0.24
CA LEU A 50 -4.01 5.17 -1.01
C LEU A 50 -3.41 5.40 -2.39
N ALA A 51 -4.14 4.96 -3.42
CA ALA A 51 -3.77 5.16 -4.81
C ALA A 51 -4.74 6.13 -5.52
N ARG A 52 -4.22 6.91 -6.45
CA ARG A 52 -4.99 7.74 -7.38
C ARG A 52 -4.85 7.14 -8.78
N ALA A 53 -5.97 6.70 -9.33
CA ALA A 53 -6.07 6.12 -10.66
C ALA A 53 -7.47 6.40 -11.23
N ASP A 54 -7.63 6.20 -12.54
CA ASP A 54 -8.93 6.36 -13.20
C ASP A 54 -9.86 5.17 -12.95
N THR A 55 -9.27 3.98 -12.77
CA THR A 55 -10.01 2.75 -12.49
C THR A 55 -9.38 1.93 -11.38
N LYS A 56 -10.18 1.05 -10.78
CA LYS A 56 -9.73 0.08 -9.78
C LYS A 56 -8.76 -0.93 -10.40
N GLU A 57 -9.01 -1.33 -11.63
CA GLU A 57 -8.27 -2.36 -12.35
C GLU A 57 -6.81 -1.94 -12.54
N GLN A 58 -6.56 -0.67 -12.88
CA GLN A 58 -5.21 -0.08 -12.94
C GLN A 58 -4.46 -0.23 -11.61
N VAL A 59 -5.15 -0.03 -10.47
CA VAL A 59 -4.56 -0.20 -9.15
C VAL A 59 -4.20 -1.66 -8.89
N LEU A 60 -5.12 -2.58 -9.17
CA LEU A 60 -4.90 -4.01 -8.94
C LEU A 60 -3.80 -4.58 -9.84
N GLU A 61 -3.75 -4.19 -11.11
CA GLU A 61 -2.67 -4.58 -12.03
C GLU A 61 -1.32 -4.09 -11.52
N LYS A 62 -1.25 -2.82 -11.09
CA LYS A 62 -0.01 -2.27 -10.54
C LYS A 62 0.45 -3.00 -9.27
N LEU A 63 -0.48 -3.33 -8.38
CA LEU A 63 -0.17 -4.09 -7.15
C LEU A 63 0.33 -5.51 -7.46
N LYS A 64 -0.14 -6.16 -8.53
CA LYS A 64 0.37 -7.47 -8.96
C LYS A 64 1.81 -7.42 -9.48
N GLU A 65 2.32 -6.25 -9.84
CA GLU A 65 3.73 -6.07 -10.19
C GLU A 65 4.65 -6.04 -8.96
N ASP A 66 4.10 -5.80 -7.77
CA ASP A 66 4.85 -5.64 -6.53
C ASP A 66 5.49 -6.96 -6.08
N VAL A 67 6.69 -6.87 -5.50
CA VAL A 67 7.39 -8.03 -4.93
C VAL A 67 6.60 -8.65 -3.77
N TYR A 68 5.83 -7.86 -3.02
CA TYR A 68 4.97 -8.37 -1.97
C TYR A 68 3.82 -9.24 -2.52
N TYR A 69 3.29 -8.94 -3.71
CA TYR A 69 2.38 -9.85 -4.40
C TYR A 69 3.13 -11.09 -4.93
N LYS A 70 4.17 -10.86 -5.74
CA LYS A 70 4.90 -11.93 -6.45
C LYS A 70 5.52 -12.97 -5.53
N THR A 71 5.85 -12.60 -4.29
CA THR A 71 6.48 -13.48 -3.31
C THR A 71 5.55 -13.96 -2.20
N GLY A 72 4.23 -13.71 -2.33
CA GLY A 72 3.22 -14.17 -1.37
C GLY A 72 3.30 -13.50 -0.01
N VAL A 73 3.83 -12.28 0.09
CA VAL A 73 3.78 -11.47 1.31
C VAL A 73 2.37 -10.93 1.54
N TRP A 74 1.64 -10.59 0.48
CA TRP A 74 0.23 -10.28 0.57
C TRP A 74 -0.60 -11.53 0.32
N ASP A 75 -1.53 -11.78 1.23
CA ASP A 75 -2.60 -12.74 1.01
C ASP A 75 -3.65 -12.08 0.10
N TRP A 76 -3.56 -12.38 -1.19
CA TRP A 76 -4.36 -11.72 -2.22
C TRP A 76 -5.86 -11.94 -2.05
N GLU A 77 -6.28 -13.07 -1.48
CA GLU A 77 -7.70 -13.35 -1.20
C GLU A 77 -8.27 -12.45 -0.10
N LYS A 78 -7.40 -11.88 0.74
CA LYS A 78 -7.78 -10.95 1.83
C LYS A 78 -7.57 -9.48 1.49
N VAL A 79 -7.10 -9.17 0.29
CA VAL A 79 -7.00 -7.78 -0.16
C VAL A 79 -8.42 -7.20 -0.27
N SER A 80 -8.62 -6.07 0.39
CA SER A 80 -9.86 -5.30 0.29
C SER A 80 -9.55 -3.90 -0.22
N GLU A 81 -10.41 -3.40 -1.10
CA GLU A 81 -10.33 -2.07 -1.67
C GLU A 81 -11.63 -1.31 -1.44
N SER A 82 -11.52 0.01 -1.42
CA SER A 82 -12.67 0.90 -1.34
C SER A 82 -12.36 2.18 -2.10
N THR A 83 -13.31 2.63 -2.92
CA THR A 83 -13.16 3.86 -3.70
C THR A 83 -13.52 5.06 -2.86
N LEU A 84 -12.56 5.97 -2.64
CA LEU A 84 -12.83 7.29 -2.09
C LEU A 84 -13.21 8.23 -3.22
N LEU A 85 -14.50 8.58 -3.30
CA LEU A 85 -14.98 9.53 -4.31
C LEU A 85 -14.45 10.93 -4.00
N ARG A 86 -13.66 11.48 -4.92
CA ARG A 86 -13.34 12.92 -4.91
C ARG A 86 -14.62 13.67 -5.26
N ARG A 87 -15.27 14.28 -4.27
CA ARG A 87 -16.29 15.29 -4.54
C ARG A 87 -15.60 16.43 -5.30
N SER A 88 -16.06 16.72 -6.51
CA SER A 88 -15.67 17.97 -7.17
C SER A 88 -16.15 19.11 -6.27
N GLY A 89 -15.20 19.84 -5.68
CA GLY A 89 -15.53 21.04 -4.93
C GLY A 89 -16.19 22.02 -5.89
N ARG A 90 -17.42 22.44 -5.59
CA ARG A 90 -17.89 23.76 -6.01
C ARG A 90 -16.86 24.75 -5.49
N GLY A 91 -16.19 25.46 -6.39
CA GLY A 91 -15.29 26.54 -6.03
C GLY A 91 -16.03 27.50 -5.11
N LEU A 92 -15.46 27.74 -3.93
CA LEU A 92 -15.77 28.96 -3.20
C LEU A 92 -14.94 30.04 -3.89
N GLY A 93 -15.64 30.91 -4.61
CA GLY A 93 -15.09 32.20 -5.05
C GLY A 93 -14.90 33.16 -3.88
#